data_AF-A0A4P7CPA5-F1
#
_entry.id   AF-A0A4P7CPA5-F1
#
_cell.length_a   1.000
_cell.length_b   1.000
_cell.length_c   1.000
_cell.angle_alpha   90.00
_cell.angle_beta   90.00
_cell.angle_gamma   90.00
#
_symmetry.space_group_name_H-M   'P 1'
#
loop_
_entity.id
_entity.type
_entity.pdbx_description
1 polymer ?
#
loop_
_entity_poly.entity_id
_entity_poly.type
_entity_poly.pdbx_seq_one_letter_code
_entity_poly.pdbx_strand_id
1 'polypeptide(L)'
;MDDYLEDLDYQKAMLERFRAKYRELDEARQPVHLYALLDQAGLASRERQYPGDLRGVSLYAGSGLDTLEATGPVLLAMTDLRSDEPLTDTRLWEADPDTDIFLQLLSRARNHTSRVTWIWTPHNINTLVEHLQTLLHARLGTDGEDAWFFFYHPSHLKVLHERQPEATRQYMFGPLHAWWMLDVHGELIELAGEGLPVPRGWEVLPVPADVVAALQRGAMPAQVHAWLRQTRMIPATGPHHNRQMAEIVPLVQRAFEHGLSRPADMATFVAYGLRYQVDYDRHPQLGAVLADAVAQGEPLAPAFRRVGKGVWRDLAQSAPQRMQAQVERKRCEEQNRQYEALKKIGHIGVRVRIVNASGKPLRSLSFELPGNRDVDPQFLGAAFDDGAVVQRDAVLSPLPGERLMLHWDDLDALPSGTTYRTPREREVTVKGDMPLDDGSGLLELRFERYGQTAAMYRDEDAWRRAGRRRH
;
A
#
# COMPACT_ATOMS: atom_id res chain seq x y z
N MET A 1 -0.81 -13.33 -18.30
CA MET A 1 -2.19 -13.66 -17.90
C MET A 1 -2.36 -13.22 -16.45
N ASP A 2 -1.41 -13.59 -15.58
CA ASP A 2 -1.33 -13.11 -14.19
C ASP A 2 -1.28 -11.57 -14.07
N ASP A 3 -0.39 -10.88 -14.80
CA ASP A 3 -0.34 -9.39 -14.80
C ASP A 3 -1.65 -8.70 -15.18
N TYR A 4 -2.52 -9.37 -15.96
CA TYR A 4 -3.79 -8.81 -16.41
C TYR A 4 -4.89 -8.98 -15.36
N LEU A 5 -4.90 -10.11 -14.65
CA LEU A 5 -5.81 -10.37 -13.54
C LEU A 5 -5.48 -9.47 -12.34
N GLU A 6 -4.20 -9.29 -12.03
CA GLU A 6 -3.75 -8.35 -10.98
C GLU A 6 -4.16 -6.90 -11.30
N ASP A 7 -4.13 -6.51 -12.57
CA ASP A 7 -4.55 -5.17 -13.00
C ASP A 7 -6.05 -4.94 -12.82
N LEU A 8 -6.87 -5.92 -13.20
CA LEU A 8 -8.31 -5.85 -13.07
C LEU A 8 -8.76 -5.85 -11.60
N ASP A 9 -8.12 -6.65 -10.75
CA ASP A 9 -8.44 -6.68 -9.32
C ASP A 9 -8.04 -5.38 -8.62
N TYR A 10 -6.91 -4.78 -9.01
CA TYR A 10 -6.55 -3.43 -8.57
C TYR A 10 -7.60 -2.40 -9.00
N GLN A 11 -8.01 -2.40 -10.27
CA GLN A 11 -9.00 -1.46 -10.79
C GLN A 11 -10.35 -1.59 -10.09
N LYS A 12 -10.82 -2.83 -9.85
CA LYS A 12 -12.03 -3.12 -9.06
C LYS A 12 -11.91 -2.58 -7.65
N ALA A 13 -10.81 -2.86 -6.96
CA ALA A 13 -10.59 -2.40 -5.59
C ALA A 13 -10.58 -0.87 -5.50
N MET A 14 -9.96 -0.20 -6.47
CA MET A 14 -9.95 1.26 -6.55
C MET A 14 -11.34 1.82 -6.80
N LEU A 15 -12.08 1.30 -7.78
CA LEU A 15 -13.46 1.76 -8.05
C LEU A 15 -14.35 1.60 -6.81
N GLU A 16 -14.23 0.46 -6.12
CA GLU A 16 -15.00 0.20 -4.91
C GLU A 16 -14.66 1.19 -3.77
N ARG A 17 -13.40 1.62 -3.64
CA ARG A 17 -13.04 2.67 -2.68
C ARG A 17 -13.73 4.00 -2.99
N PHE A 18 -13.80 4.41 -4.26
CA PHE A 18 -14.53 5.62 -4.67
C PHE A 18 -16.03 5.49 -4.39
N ARG A 19 -16.64 4.33 -4.71
CA ARG A 19 -18.05 4.04 -4.39
C ARG A 19 -18.32 4.06 -2.89
N ALA A 20 -17.45 3.47 -2.10
CA ALA A 20 -17.56 3.46 -0.64
C ALA A 20 -17.53 4.88 -0.06
N LYS A 21 -16.64 5.76 -0.54
CA LYS A 21 -16.60 7.16 -0.09
C LYS A 21 -17.85 7.94 -0.49
N TYR A 22 -18.40 7.68 -1.68
CA TYR A 22 -19.70 8.24 -2.06
C TYR A 22 -20.81 7.84 -1.08
N ARG A 23 -20.90 6.55 -0.75
CA ARG A 23 -21.91 6.04 0.20
C ARG A 23 -21.72 6.64 1.60
N GLU A 24 -20.49 6.73 2.09
CA GLU A 24 -20.16 7.37 3.37
C GLU A 24 -20.67 8.82 3.43
N LEU A 25 -20.41 9.62 2.40
CA LEU A 25 -20.81 11.03 2.36
C LEU A 25 -22.33 11.21 2.15
N ASP A 26 -22.95 10.33 1.36
CA ASP A 26 -24.40 10.32 1.13
C ASP A 26 -25.18 9.90 2.40
N GLU A 27 -24.70 8.87 3.12
CA GLU A 27 -25.24 8.45 4.42
C GLU A 27 -25.14 9.57 5.47
N ALA A 28 -24.04 10.32 5.45
CA ALA A 28 -23.87 11.52 6.26
C ALA A 28 -24.72 12.73 5.80
N ARG A 29 -25.48 12.58 4.70
CA ARG A 29 -26.29 13.63 4.05
C ARG A 29 -25.50 14.89 3.71
N GLN A 30 -24.23 14.73 3.38
CA GLN A 30 -23.37 15.83 2.99
C GLN A 30 -23.48 16.05 1.47
N PRO A 31 -23.62 17.30 1.00
CA PRO A 31 -23.47 17.56 -0.43
C PRO A 31 -22.08 17.10 -0.88
N VAL A 32 -22.04 16.39 -2.02
CA VAL A 32 -20.82 15.79 -2.53
C VAL A 32 -20.70 15.94 -4.04
N HIS A 33 -19.55 16.45 -4.44
CA HIS A 33 -19.05 16.49 -5.80
C HIS A 33 -17.67 15.84 -5.83
N LEU A 34 -17.42 15.09 -6.91
CA LEU A 34 -16.12 14.52 -7.20
C LEU A 34 -15.53 15.22 -8.42
N TYR A 35 -14.31 15.72 -8.28
CA TYR A 35 -13.55 16.33 -9.37
C TYR A 35 -12.23 15.62 -9.55
N ALA A 36 -11.80 15.44 -10.80
CA ALA A 36 -10.43 15.03 -11.11
C ALA A 36 -9.62 16.27 -11.52
N LEU A 37 -8.55 16.56 -10.80
CA LEU A 37 -7.58 17.57 -11.19
C LEU A 37 -6.53 16.93 -12.11
N LEU A 38 -6.61 17.25 -13.40
CA LEU A 38 -5.71 16.76 -14.44
C LEU A 38 -4.63 17.81 -14.73
N ASP A 39 -3.38 17.53 -14.36
CA ASP A 39 -2.23 18.32 -14.80
C ASP A 39 -1.89 17.97 -16.25
N GLN A 40 -2.01 18.95 -17.14
CA GLN A 40 -1.74 18.79 -18.56
C GLN A 40 -0.25 18.95 -18.91
N ALA A 41 0.57 19.38 -17.95
CA ALA A 41 2.00 19.50 -18.12
C ALA A 41 2.62 18.15 -18.47
N GLY A 42 3.29 18.09 -19.62
CA GLY A 42 3.95 16.86 -20.10
C GLY A 42 3.00 15.80 -20.70
N LEU A 43 1.71 16.11 -20.88
CA LEU A 43 0.82 15.31 -21.73
C LEU A 43 1.11 15.60 -23.22
N ALA A 44 1.19 14.54 -24.02
CA ALA A 44 1.19 14.65 -25.48
C ALA A 44 -0.15 15.24 -25.97
N SER A 45 -0.17 15.91 -27.12
CA SER A 45 -1.39 16.57 -27.63
C SER A 45 -2.61 15.64 -27.74
N ARG A 46 -2.39 14.34 -28.02
CA ARG A 46 -3.46 13.33 -28.03
C ARG A 46 -3.97 12.96 -26.63
N GLU A 47 -3.09 12.96 -25.62
CA GLU A 47 -3.46 12.69 -24.22
C GLU A 47 -4.21 13.87 -23.57
N ARG A 48 -4.07 15.08 -24.12
CA ARG A 48 -4.79 16.28 -23.64
C ARG A 48 -6.27 16.29 -24.02
N GLN A 49 -6.69 15.46 -24.97
CA GLN A 49 -8.11 15.27 -25.23
C GLN A 49 -8.74 14.64 -23.98
N TYR A 50 -9.82 15.27 -23.51
CA TYR A 50 -10.55 14.78 -22.35
C TYR A 50 -11.18 13.42 -22.68
N PRO A 51 -11.16 12.46 -21.74
CA PRO A 51 -11.97 11.26 -21.87
C PRO A 51 -13.45 11.66 -22.01
N GLY A 52 -14.11 11.27 -23.09
CA GLY A 52 -15.54 11.52 -23.32
C GLY A 52 -15.93 13.02 -23.39
N ASP A 53 -17.14 13.33 -22.92
CA ASP A 53 -17.75 14.68 -22.95
C ASP A 53 -17.55 15.46 -21.64
N LEU A 54 -16.49 15.15 -20.88
CA LEU A 54 -16.23 15.79 -19.59
C LEU A 54 -16.08 17.32 -19.73
N ARG A 55 -16.79 18.05 -18.88
CA ARG A 55 -16.62 19.50 -18.74
C ARG A 55 -15.46 19.79 -17.81
N GLY A 56 -14.49 20.55 -18.33
CA GLY A 56 -13.32 20.99 -17.59
C GLY A 56 -13.32 22.50 -17.32
N VAL A 57 -12.82 22.90 -16.16
CA VAL A 57 -12.54 24.31 -15.84
C VAL A 57 -11.05 24.45 -15.54
N SER A 58 -10.38 25.35 -16.25
CA SER A 58 -8.95 25.60 -16.09
C SER A 58 -8.68 26.35 -14.78
N LEU A 59 -7.68 25.88 -14.03
CA LEU A 59 -7.22 26.57 -12.84
C LEU A 59 -6.45 27.85 -13.18
N TYR A 60 -5.84 27.94 -14.36
CA TYR A 60 -5.03 29.09 -14.77
C TYR A 60 -5.83 30.19 -15.47
N ALA A 61 -7.04 29.88 -15.93
CA ALA A 61 -7.90 30.87 -16.58
C ALA A 61 -8.32 31.97 -15.60
N GLY A 62 -8.02 33.22 -15.92
CA GLY A 62 -8.34 34.38 -15.09
C GLY A 62 -7.48 34.53 -13.84
N SER A 63 -6.47 33.68 -13.63
CA SER A 63 -5.59 33.79 -12.46
C SER A 63 -4.39 34.71 -12.68
N GLY A 64 -4.09 35.06 -13.94
CA GLY A 64 -2.84 35.74 -14.34
C GLY A 64 -1.81 34.80 -14.97
N LEU A 65 -2.09 33.49 -15.00
CA LEU A 65 -1.32 32.47 -15.74
C LEU A 65 -1.98 32.11 -17.09
N ASP A 66 -2.77 33.01 -17.67
CA ASP A 66 -3.57 32.75 -18.88
C ASP A 66 -2.72 32.28 -20.07
N THR A 67 -1.47 32.76 -20.15
CA THR A 67 -0.51 32.33 -21.19
C THR A 67 -0.12 30.85 -21.10
N LEU A 68 -0.34 30.21 -19.93
CA LEU A 68 -0.07 28.81 -19.67
C LEU A 68 -1.35 27.97 -19.59
N GLU A 69 -2.53 28.55 -19.84
CA GLU A 69 -3.84 27.90 -19.69
C GLU A 69 -3.91 26.56 -20.44
N ALA A 70 -3.41 26.53 -21.68
CA ALA A 70 -3.42 25.34 -22.55
C ALA A 70 -2.53 24.17 -22.06
N THR A 71 -1.75 24.39 -21.01
CA THR A 71 -0.86 23.41 -20.38
C THR A 71 -1.06 23.31 -18.87
N GLY A 72 -1.93 24.15 -18.30
CA GLY A 72 -2.19 24.21 -16.87
C GLY A 72 -3.11 23.06 -16.41
N PRO A 73 -3.27 22.93 -15.09
CA PRO A 73 -4.16 21.93 -14.55
C PRO A 73 -5.63 22.31 -14.76
N VAL A 74 -6.47 21.31 -15.02
CA VAL A 74 -7.90 21.46 -15.28
C VAL A 74 -8.66 20.58 -14.30
N LEU A 75 -9.69 21.14 -13.65
CA LEU A 75 -10.66 20.35 -12.89
C LEU A 75 -11.70 19.80 -13.86
N LEU A 76 -11.90 18.48 -13.81
CA LEU A 76 -12.91 17.76 -14.57
C LEU A 76 -14.01 17.31 -13.62
N ALA A 77 -15.26 17.65 -13.94
CA ALA A 77 -16.43 17.13 -13.21
C ALA A 77 -16.55 15.63 -13.46
N MET A 78 -16.33 14.81 -12.43
CA MET A 78 -16.44 13.37 -12.58
C MET A 78 -17.90 12.97 -12.79
N THR A 79 -18.08 11.93 -13.59
CA THR A 79 -19.35 11.26 -13.81
C THR A 79 -19.79 10.50 -12.56
N ASP A 80 -21.04 10.04 -12.56
CA ASP A 80 -21.63 9.42 -11.37
C ASP A 80 -21.16 7.98 -11.19
N LEU A 81 -20.21 7.78 -10.28
CA LEU A 81 -19.64 6.46 -10.00
C LEU A 81 -20.55 5.56 -9.13
N ARG A 82 -21.74 6.02 -8.72
CA ARG A 82 -22.63 5.30 -7.80
C ARG A 82 -23.34 4.08 -8.39
N SER A 83 -23.16 3.79 -9.68
CA SER A 83 -23.66 2.54 -10.27
C SER A 83 -23.09 1.34 -9.50
N ASP A 84 -23.94 0.42 -9.05
CA ASP A 84 -23.52 -0.80 -8.35
C ASP A 84 -23.07 -1.93 -9.31
N GLU A 85 -22.99 -1.66 -10.61
CA GLU A 85 -22.58 -2.68 -11.57
C GLU A 85 -21.11 -3.11 -11.32
N PRO A 86 -20.85 -4.42 -11.16
CA PRO A 86 -19.51 -4.93 -10.96
C PRO A 86 -18.71 -4.90 -12.26
N LEU A 87 -17.44 -4.50 -12.18
CA LEU A 87 -16.46 -4.71 -13.25
C LEU A 87 -16.21 -6.22 -13.39
N THR A 88 -16.59 -6.81 -14.51
CA THR A 88 -16.28 -8.22 -14.84
C THR A 88 -15.31 -8.30 -16.00
N ASP A 89 -14.57 -9.41 -16.09
CA ASP A 89 -13.49 -9.63 -17.06
C ASP A 89 -13.98 -9.53 -18.54
N THR A 90 -15.24 -9.89 -18.79
CA THR A 90 -15.91 -9.74 -20.09
C THR A 90 -16.36 -8.32 -20.40
N ARG A 91 -16.49 -7.44 -19.39
CA ARG A 91 -17.08 -6.10 -19.51
C ARG A 91 -16.08 -4.96 -19.60
N LEU A 92 -14.77 -5.19 -19.64
CA LEU A 92 -13.81 -4.09 -19.86
C LEU A 92 -14.07 -3.34 -21.18
N TRP A 93 -14.63 -4.02 -22.19
CA TRP A 93 -15.00 -3.45 -23.50
C TRP A 93 -16.46 -2.98 -23.57
N GLU A 94 -17.26 -3.29 -22.54
CA GLU A 94 -18.69 -2.95 -22.39
C GLU A 94 -18.93 -2.12 -21.12
N ALA A 95 -17.86 -1.59 -20.51
CA ALA A 95 -17.98 -0.78 -19.32
C ALA A 95 -18.88 0.41 -19.64
N ASP A 96 -19.74 0.76 -18.69
CA ASP A 96 -20.52 1.97 -18.81
C ASP A 96 -19.55 3.16 -19.06
N PRO A 97 -19.94 4.15 -19.89
CA PRO A 97 -19.08 5.29 -20.23
C PRO A 97 -18.47 5.99 -19.01
N ASP A 98 -19.20 6.06 -17.89
CA ASP A 98 -18.74 6.73 -16.69
C ASP A 98 -17.58 5.97 -16.02
N THR A 99 -17.70 4.64 -15.96
CA THR A 99 -16.66 3.74 -15.46
C THR A 99 -15.42 3.77 -16.35
N ASP A 100 -15.57 3.78 -17.68
CA ASP A 100 -14.45 3.86 -18.62
C ASP A 100 -13.64 5.16 -18.44
N ILE A 101 -14.32 6.29 -18.29
CA ILE A 101 -13.69 7.59 -18.00
C ILE A 101 -12.84 7.51 -16.72
N PHE A 102 -13.37 6.92 -15.65
CA PHE A 102 -12.63 6.72 -14.41
C PHE A 102 -11.39 5.85 -14.62
N LEU A 103 -11.51 4.72 -15.32
CA LEU A 103 -10.39 3.82 -15.58
C LEU A 103 -9.30 4.48 -16.44
N GLN A 104 -9.68 5.31 -17.41
CA GLN A 104 -8.73 6.10 -18.20
C GLN A 104 -7.95 7.08 -17.32
N LEU A 105 -8.61 7.80 -16.41
CA LEU A 105 -7.96 8.72 -15.48
C LEU A 105 -7.08 7.99 -14.45
N LEU A 106 -7.55 6.85 -13.92
CA LEU A 106 -6.77 5.99 -13.03
C LEU A 106 -5.51 5.47 -13.72
N SER A 107 -5.61 5.03 -14.98
CA SER A 107 -4.47 4.60 -15.79
C SER A 107 -3.44 5.73 -15.98
N ARG A 108 -3.90 6.96 -16.24
CA ARG A 108 -3.00 8.14 -16.31
C ARG A 108 -2.28 8.37 -14.98
N ALA A 109 -2.97 8.27 -13.85
CA ALA A 109 -2.40 8.41 -12.51
C ALA A 109 -1.36 7.32 -12.21
N ARG A 110 -1.65 6.06 -12.55
CA ARG A 110 -0.75 4.91 -12.35
C ARG A 110 0.50 4.97 -13.22
N ASN A 111 0.39 5.61 -14.38
CA ASN A 111 1.55 5.87 -15.23
C ASN A 111 2.42 7.01 -14.69
N HIS A 112 1.80 8.05 -14.14
CA HIS A 112 2.47 9.23 -13.61
C HIS A 112 1.60 9.92 -12.55
N THR A 113 1.95 9.79 -11.26
CA THR A 113 1.08 10.21 -10.15
C THR A 113 0.77 11.70 -10.11
N SER A 114 1.66 12.55 -10.63
CA SER A 114 1.39 13.99 -10.73
C SER A 114 0.35 14.38 -11.78
N ARG A 115 -0.09 13.46 -12.64
CA ARG A 115 -1.05 13.79 -13.70
C ARG A 115 -2.46 13.94 -13.19
N VAL A 116 -2.89 13.12 -12.24
CA VAL A 116 -4.29 13.09 -11.80
C VAL A 116 -4.35 12.97 -10.28
N THR A 117 -5.11 13.86 -9.67
CA THR A 117 -5.57 13.73 -8.29
C THR A 117 -7.09 13.94 -8.26
N TRP A 118 -7.74 13.49 -7.20
CA TRP A 118 -9.20 13.57 -7.05
C TRP A 118 -9.57 14.40 -5.83
N ILE A 119 -10.60 15.22 -5.97
CA ILE A 119 -11.07 16.15 -4.94
C ILE A 119 -12.53 15.84 -4.65
N TRP A 120 -12.81 15.51 -3.40
CA TRP A 120 -14.16 15.38 -2.85
C TRP A 120 -14.51 16.68 -2.15
N THR A 121 -15.63 17.30 -2.50
CA THR A 121 -16.01 18.60 -1.93
C THR A 121 -17.52 18.79 -1.92
N PRO A 122 -18.08 19.58 -0.98
CA PRO A 122 -19.47 20.02 -1.06
C PRO A 122 -19.71 21.15 -2.08
N HIS A 123 -18.65 21.73 -2.65
CA HIS A 123 -18.74 22.92 -3.49
C HIS A 123 -18.84 22.57 -4.98
N ASN A 124 -19.57 23.38 -5.74
CA ASN A 124 -19.58 23.26 -7.19
C ASN A 124 -18.21 23.63 -7.80
N ILE A 125 -17.97 23.21 -9.04
CA ILE A 125 -16.67 23.33 -9.71
C ILE A 125 -16.15 24.76 -9.79
N ASN A 126 -17.01 25.76 -10.02
CA ASN A 126 -16.58 27.15 -10.16
C ASN A 126 -16.14 27.71 -8.80
N THR A 127 -16.93 27.47 -7.75
CA THR A 127 -16.59 27.88 -6.38
C THR A 127 -15.30 27.21 -5.90
N LEU A 128 -15.09 25.94 -6.25
CA LEU A 128 -13.84 25.25 -5.94
C LEU A 128 -12.66 25.85 -6.72
N VAL A 129 -12.80 26.11 -8.02
CA VAL A 129 -11.74 26.73 -8.84
C VAL A 129 -11.35 28.09 -8.29
N GLU A 130 -12.32 28.96 -8.00
CA GLU A 130 -12.07 30.28 -7.40
C GLU A 130 -11.24 30.16 -6.11
N HIS A 131 -11.60 29.20 -5.24
CA HIS A 131 -10.84 28.93 -4.02
C HIS A 131 -9.41 28.46 -4.34
N LEU A 132 -9.25 27.44 -5.18
CA LEU A 132 -7.95 26.87 -5.53
C LEU A 132 -7.04 27.89 -6.25
N GLN A 133 -7.61 28.84 -6.98
CA GLN A 133 -6.86 29.92 -7.62
C GLN A 133 -6.18 30.85 -6.61
N THR A 134 -6.80 31.07 -5.44
CA THR A 134 -6.16 31.84 -4.35
C THR A 134 -4.89 31.18 -3.81
N LEU A 135 -4.71 29.87 -4.06
CA LEU A 135 -3.56 29.09 -3.60
C LEU A 135 -2.37 29.14 -4.58
N LEU A 136 -2.57 29.71 -5.79
CA LEU A 136 -1.53 29.84 -6.80
C LEU A 136 -0.50 30.93 -6.47
N HIS A 137 -0.82 31.85 -5.56
CA HIS A 137 0.10 32.87 -5.09
C HIS A 137 0.50 32.59 -3.65
N ALA A 138 1.80 32.42 -3.41
CA ALA A 138 2.32 32.18 -2.07
C ALA A 138 3.48 33.10 -1.73
N ARG A 139 3.60 33.39 -0.43
CA ARG A 139 4.72 34.10 0.18
C ARG A 139 5.60 33.08 0.88
N LEU A 140 6.81 32.91 0.37
CA LEU A 140 7.71 31.83 0.77
C LEU A 140 8.71 32.31 1.82
N GLY A 141 8.75 31.59 2.94
CA GLY A 141 9.77 31.79 3.98
C GLY A 141 9.67 33.11 4.74
N THR A 142 10.71 33.43 5.49
CA THR A 142 10.80 34.66 6.31
C THR A 142 11.10 35.90 5.47
N ASP A 143 11.75 35.71 4.33
CA ASP A 143 12.19 36.79 3.45
C ASP A 143 11.05 37.32 2.59
N GLY A 144 9.91 36.62 2.59
CA GLY A 144 8.64 37.10 2.06
C GLY A 144 8.59 37.14 0.54
N GLU A 145 9.33 36.26 -0.14
CA GLU A 145 9.34 36.18 -1.61
C GLU A 145 7.97 35.72 -2.12
N ASP A 146 7.32 36.58 -2.91
CA ASP A 146 6.06 36.27 -3.57
C ASP A 146 6.35 35.44 -4.84
N ALA A 147 5.74 34.26 -4.93
CA ALA A 147 5.97 33.32 -6.02
C ALA A 147 4.67 32.66 -6.50
N TRP A 148 4.68 32.28 -7.77
CA TRP A 148 3.71 31.33 -8.31
C TRP A 148 3.96 29.95 -7.70
N PHE A 149 2.92 29.41 -7.06
CA PHE A 149 3.02 28.22 -6.25
C PHE A 149 2.16 27.08 -6.82
N PHE A 150 2.81 26.08 -7.39
CA PHE A 150 2.18 24.87 -7.90
C PHE A 150 1.88 23.89 -6.76
N PHE A 151 1.00 24.30 -5.85
CA PHE A 151 0.66 23.59 -4.61
C PHE A 151 0.06 22.19 -4.85
N TYR A 152 -0.60 22.01 -5.99
CA TYR A 152 -1.36 20.81 -6.36
C TYR A 152 -0.48 19.62 -6.78
N HIS A 153 0.84 19.79 -6.88
CA HIS A 153 1.72 18.67 -7.17
C HIS A 153 1.68 17.67 -6.01
N PRO A 154 1.58 16.34 -6.25
CA PRO A 154 1.44 15.35 -5.16
C PRO A 154 2.53 15.42 -4.09
N SER A 155 3.77 15.70 -4.48
CA SER A 155 4.88 15.87 -3.53
C SER A 155 4.74 17.10 -2.62
N HIS A 156 3.99 18.12 -3.05
CA HIS A 156 3.69 19.30 -2.26
C HIS A 156 2.46 19.08 -1.38
N LEU A 157 1.38 18.51 -1.93
CA LEU A 157 0.12 18.29 -1.22
C LEU A 157 0.30 17.58 0.12
N LYS A 158 1.08 16.49 0.15
CA LYS A 158 1.36 15.76 1.39
C LYS A 158 2.09 16.62 2.42
N VAL A 159 3.12 17.36 2.00
CA VAL A 159 3.89 18.25 2.88
C VAL A 159 3.01 19.39 3.41
N LEU A 160 2.18 19.96 2.53
CA LEU A 160 1.25 21.03 2.88
C LEU A 160 0.20 20.56 3.89
N HIS A 161 -0.31 19.34 3.74
CA HIS A 161 -1.28 18.78 4.68
C HIS A 161 -0.65 18.48 6.05
N GLU A 162 0.56 17.90 6.08
CA GLU A 162 1.21 17.44 7.32
C GLU A 162 1.91 18.54 8.11
N ARG A 163 2.42 19.58 7.44
CA ARG A 163 3.37 20.54 8.05
C ARG A 163 2.92 21.99 8.05
N GLN A 164 1.85 22.34 7.32
CA GLN A 164 1.36 23.71 7.39
C GLN A 164 0.81 24.02 8.79
N PRO A 165 0.91 25.28 9.25
CA PRO A 165 0.18 25.74 10.41
C PRO A 165 -1.32 25.46 10.25
N GLU A 166 -1.98 25.11 11.35
CA GLU A 166 -3.37 24.65 11.32
C GLU A 166 -4.32 25.60 10.58
N ALA A 167 -4.15 26.91 10.76
CA ALA A 167 -4.95 27.91 10.05
C ALA A 167 -4.77 27.86 8.52
N THR A 168 -3.53 27.68 8.04
CA THR A 168 -3.24 27.51 6.61
C THR A 168 -3.74 26.17 6.09
N ARG A 169 -3.55 25.10 6.87
CA ARG A 169 -4.04 23.76 6.53
C ARG A 169 -5.56 23.76 6.36
N GLN A 170 -6.29 24.30 7.33
CA GLN A 170 -7.75 24.45 7.28
C GLN A 170 -8.19 25.38 6.14
N TYR A 171 -7.44 26.43 5.83
CA TYR A 171 -7.74 27.27 4.68
C TYR A 171 -7.67 26.48 3.36
N MET A 172 -6.63 25.66 3.17
CA MET A 172 -6.40 24.91 1.93
C MET A 172 -7.28 23.66 1.78
N PHE A 173 -7.45 22.89 2.85
CA PHE A 173 -8.09 21.58 2.82
C PHE A 173 -9.48 21.58 3.47
N GLY A 174 -9.79 22.59 4.31
CA GLY A 174 -11.08 22.72 4.98
C GLY A 174 -12.28 22.69 4.06
N PRO A 175 -12.26 23.38 2.89
CA PRO A 175 -13.37 23.33 1.94
C PRO A 175 -13.59 21.98 1.25
N LEU A 176 -12.75 20.99 1.52
CA LEU A 176 -12.78 19.68 0.88
C LEU A 176 -13.25 18.64 1.90
N HIS A 177 -13.93 17.59 1.45
CA HIS A 177 -14.11 16.38 2.26
C HIS A 177 -12.79 15.60 2.30
N ALA A 178 -12.15 15.47 1.13
CA ALA A 178 -10.85 14.82 1.00
C ALA A 178 -10.18 15.18 -0.32
N TRP A 179 -8.85 15.17 -0.33
CA TRP A 179 -8.03 15.20 -1.55
C TRP A 179 -7.28 13.88 -1.67
N TRP A 180 -7.60 13.12 -2.71
CA TRP A 180 -7.04 11.81 -3.00
C TRP A 180 -5.98 11.87 -4.08
N MET A 181 -4.89 11.14 -3.90
CA MET A 181 -3.79 11.04 -4.86
C MET A 181 -3.15 9.66 -4.79
N LEU A 182 -2.55 9.20 -5.89
CA LEU A 182 -1.72 8.00 -5.84
C LEU A 182 -0.30 8.33 -5.40
N ASP A 183 0.32 7.42 -4.66
CA ASP A 183 1.76 7.42 -4.45
C ASP A 183 2.50 6.69 -5.59
N VAL A 184 3.84 6.72 -5.55
CA VAL A 184 4.66 6.11 -6.61
C VAL A 184 4.51 4.59 -6.73
N HIS A 185 3.90 3.94 -5.74
CA HIS A 185 3.59 2.51 -5.71
C HIS A 185 2.15 2.22 -6.18
N GLY A 186 1.34 3.25 -6.43
CA GLY A 186 -0.06 3.11 -6.83
C GLY A 186 -1.01 3.02 -5.65
N GLU A 187 -0.55 3.27 -4.42
CA GLU A 187 -1.41 3.32 -3.25
C GLU A 187 -2.15 4.64 -3.17
N LEU A 188 -3.44 4.58 -2.85
CA LEU A 188 -4.27 5.78 -2.68
C LEU A 188 -4.01 6.41 -1.31
N ILE A 189 -3.50 7.64 -1.34
CA ILE A 189 -3.33 8.52 -0.19
C ILE A 189 -4.53 9.46 -0.10
N GLU A 190 -5.15 9.50 1.08
CA GLU A 190 -6.21 10.44 1.43
C GLU A 190 -5.66 11.57 2.29
N LEU A 191 -5.83 12.80 1.84
CA LEU A 191 -5.60 14.02 2.61
C LEU A 191 -6.97 14.54 3.06
N ALA A 192 -7.34 14.21 4.30
CA ALA A 192 -8.66 14.54 4.83
C ALA A 192 -8.85 16.05 4.97
N GLY A 193 -10.07 16.51 4.69
CA GLY A 193 -10.56 17.85 4.97
C GLY A 193 -11.85 17.80 5.80
N GLU A 194 -12.43 18.96 6.04
CA GLU A 194 -13.55 19.14 6.98
C GLU A 194 -14.90 19.46 6.29
N GLY A 195 -14.92 19.63 4.97
CA GLY A 195 -16.14 19.97 4.20
C GLY A 195 -16.73 21.34 4.56
N LEU A 196 -15.90 22.28 5.01
CA LEU A 196 -16.29 23.60 5.48
C LEU A 196 -16.67 24.54 4.32
N PRO A 197 -17.38 25.65 4.61
CA PRO A 197 -17.56 26.73 3.64
C PRO A 197 -16.22 27.27 3.14
N VAL A 198 -16.18 27.71 1.88
CA VAL A 198 -14.99 28.39 1.33
C VAL A 198 -14.69 29.65 2.15
N PRO A 199 -13.51 29.75 2.77
CA PRO A 199 -13.13 30.92 3.55
C PRO A 199 -12.91 32.14 2.65
N ARG A 200 -12.89 33.34 3.24
CA ARG A 200 -12.48 34.55 2.51
C ARG A 200 -11.04 34.39 2.04
N GLY A 201 -10.82 34.63 0.75
CA GLY A 201 -9.53 34.44 0.10
C GLY A 201 -8.39 35.21 0.76
N TRP A 202 -7.23 34.57 0.89
CA TRP A 202 -5.98 35.27 1.15
C TRP A 202 -5.51 35.98 -0.12
N GLU A 203 -4.95 37.18 0.04
CA GLU A 203 -4.29 37.87 -1.08
C GLU A 203 -3.02 37.11 -1.50
N VAL A 204 -2.29 36.54 -0.53
CA VAL A 204 -1.09 35.72 -0.73
C VAL A 204 -1.03 34.63 0.35
N LEU A 205 -0.81 33.37 -0.04
CA LEU A 205 -0.71 32.20 0.85
C LEU A 205 0.63 32.20 1.63
N PRO A 206 0.67 32.41 2.96
CA PRO A 206 1.89 32.25 3.75
C PRO A 206 2.36 30.80 3.78
N VAL A 207 3.65 30.58 3.46
CA VAL A 207 4.33 29.29 3.57
C VAL A 207 5.59 29.47 4.43
N PRO A 208 5.58 28.97 5.69
CA PRO A 208 6.73 29.10 6.60
C PRO A 208 8.03 28.48 6.06
N ALA A 209 9.17 28.97 6.54
CA ALA A 209 10.49 28.57 6.03
C ALA A 209 10.79 27.06 6.20
N ASP A 210 10.34 26.45 7.29
CA ASP A 210 10.47 25.02 7.53
C ASP A 210 9.59 24.19 6.58
N VAL A 211 8.41 24.69 6.23
CA VAL A 211 7.53 24.12 5.20
C VAL A 211 8.18 24.25 3.82
N VAL A 212 8.77 25.40 3.48
CA VAL A 212 9.52 25.59 2.23
C VAL A 212 10.67 24.58 2.13
N ALA A 213 11.45 24.39 3.20
CA ALA A 213 12.52 23.40 3.22
C ALA A 213 11.99 21.96 3.05
N ALA A 214 10.83 21.64 3.62
CA ALA A 214 10.17 20.35 3.44
C ALA A 214 9.65 20.16 2.00
N LEU A 215 9.10 21.20 1.39
CA LEU A 215 8.64 21.20 -0.02
C LEU A 215 9.81 20.97 -0.97
N GLN A 216 10.93 21.66 -0.76
CA GLN A 216 12.16 21.47 -1.54
C GLN A 216 12.67 20.02 -1.44
N ARG A 217 12.66 19.45 -0.23
CA ARG A 217 13.01 18.04 -0.02
C ARG A 217 12.04 17.10 -0.74
N GLY A 218 10.74 17.36 -0.67
CA GLY A 218 9.70 16.57 -1.32
C GLY A 218 9.74 16.63 -2.86
N ALA A 219 10.13 17.78 -3.42
CA ALA A 219 10.27 17.97 -4.87
C ALA A 219 11.57 17.35 -5.44
N MET A 220 12.55 17.05 -4.59
CA MET A 220 13.88 16.61 -5.00
C MET A 220 13.89 15.34 -5.86
N PRO A 221 13.09 14.28 -5.58
CA PRO A 221 13.02 13.12 -6.46
C PRO A 221 12.64 13.45 -7.91
N ALA A 222 11.66 14.35 -8.11
CA ALA A 222 11.25 14.76 -9.44
C ALA A 222 12.33 15.59 -10.15
N GLN A 223 13.04 16.45 -9.41
CA GLN A 223 14.17 17.22 -9.96
C GLN A 223 15.33 16.32 -10.37
N VAL A 224 15.68 15.33 -9.54
CA VAL A 224 16.70 14.33 -9.85
C VAL A 224 16.29 13.51 -11.07
N HIS A 225 15.04 13.05 -11.14
CA HIS A 225 14.52 12.32 -12.31
C HIS A 225 14.63 13.15 -13.59
N ALA A 226 14.18 14.41 -13.56
CA ALA A 226 14.29 15.32 -14.69
C ALA A 226 15.75 15.50 -15.15
N TRP A 227 16.67 15.66 -14.20
CA TRP A 227 18.11 15.76 -14.50
C TRP A 227 18.67 14.48 -15.13
N LEU A 228 18.33 13.31 -14.59
CA LEU A 228 18.77 12.01 -15.13
C LEU A 228 18.25 11.80 -16.56
N ARG A 229 17.04 12.28 -16.87
CA ARG A 229 16.50 12.26 -18.24
C ARG A 229 17.22 13.22 -19.17
N GLN A 230 17.44 14.46 -18.73
CA GLN A 230 18.14 15.49 -19.53
C GLN A 230 19.56 15.05 -19.87
N THR A 231 20.25 14.40 -18.93
CA THR A 231 21.61 13.87 -19.10
C THR A 231 21.67 12.50 -19.77
N ARG A 232 20.52 11.91 -20.14
CA ARG A 232 20.38 10.59 -20.77
C ARG A 232 20.99 9.44 -19.95
N MET A 233 21.04 9.58 -18.62
CA MET A 233 21.48 8.51 -17.71
C MET A 233 20.40 7.46 -17.48
N ILE A 234 19.14 7.81 -17.74
CA ILE A 234 18.02 6.87 -17.84
C ILE A 234 17.40 6.97 -19.25
N PRO A 235 16.98 5.84 -19.85
CA PRO A 235 16.38 5.84 -21.18
C PRO A 235 15.06 6.62 -21.18
N ALA A 236 14.86 7.43 -22.21
CA ALA A 236 13.61 8.19 -22.41
C ALA A 236 12.41 7.28 -22.68
N THR A 237 12.65 6.06 -23.19
CA THR A 237 11.65 5.03 -23.53
C THR A 237 11.61 3.89 -22.50
N GLY A 238 11.98 4.18 -21.25
CA GLY A 238 12.02 3.21 -20.15
C GLY A 238 10.65 2.89 -19.54
N PRO A 239 10.62 2.14 -18.43
CA PRO A 239 9.38 1.82 -17.70
C PRO A 239 8.59 3.07 -17.33
N HIS A 240 7.29 2.92 -17.08
CA HIS A 240 6.38 4.01 -16.68
C HIS A 240 7.00 4.90 -15.59
N HIS A 241 6.71 6.21 -15.63
CA HIS A 241 7.33 7.21 -14.76
C HIS A 241 7.31 6.81 -13.28
N ASN A 242 6.18 6.31 -12.78
CA ASN A 242 6.05 5.88 -11.39
C ASN A 242 7.02 4.75 -11.00
N ARG A 243 7.30 3.79 -11.89
CA ARG A 243 8.30 2.74 -11.63
C ARG A 243 9.70 3.34 -11.49
N GLN A 244 10.06 4.28 -12.36
CA GLN A 244 11.34 5.00 -12.25
C GLN A 244 11.42 5.80 -10.95
N MET A 245 10.33 6.45 -10.57
CA MET A 245 10.25 7.19 -9.31
C MET A 245 10.34 6.28 -8.09
N ALA A 246 9.74 5.09 -8.12
CA ALA A 246 9.82 4.10 -7.05
C ALA A 246 11.26 3.62 -6.78
N GLU A 247 12.14 3.65 -7.80
CA GLU A 247 13.57 3.37 -7.65
C GLU A 247 14.36 4.61 -7.16
N ILE A 248 13.99 5.80 -7.64
CA ILE A 248 14.69 7.06 -7.34
C ILE A 248 14.39 7.57 -5.92
N VAL A 249 13.13 7.53 -5.48
CA VAL A 249 12.70 8.10 -4.18
C VAL A 249 13.52 7.53 -3.02
N PRO A 250 13.71 6.20 -2.87
CA PRO A 250 14.54 5.65 -1.81
C PRO A 250 16.02 6.04 -1.90
N LEU A 251 16.54 6.25 -3.12
CA LEU A 251 17.93 6.69 -3.32
C LEU A 251 18.12 8.15 -2.93
N VAL A 252 17.14 9.01 -3.24
CA VAL A 252 17.16 10.42 -2.81
C VAL A 252 17.04 10.51 -1.29
N GLN A 253 16.18 9.70 -0.67
CA GLN A 253 16.08 9.64 0.79
C GLN A 253 17.42 9.25 1.44
N ARG A 254 18.09 8.22 0.92
CA ARG A 254 19.44 7.87 1.38
C ARG A 254 20.48 8.96 1.14
N ALA A 255 20.41 9.67 0.01
CA ALA A 255 21.29 10.80 -0.25
C ALA A 255 21.14 11.88 0.84
N PHE A 256 19.91 12.19 1.26
CA PHE A 256 19.65 13.08 2.39
C PHE A 256 20.22 12.56 3.70
N GLU A 257 20.13 11.26 3.98
CA GLU A 257 20.70 10.63 5.19
C GLU A 257 22.23 10.74 5.24
N HIS A 258 22.89 10.74 4.08
CA HIS A 258 24.32 11.03 3.96
C HIS A 258 24.66 12.53 4.05
N GLY A 259 23.66 13.41 4.17
CA GLY A 259 23.87 14.86 4.28
C GLY A 259 24.01 15.58 2.93
N LEU A 260 23.73 14.91 1.81
CA LEU A 260 23.72 15.56 0.50
C LEU A 260 22.52 16.51 0.41
N SER A 261 22.75 17.73 -0.09
CA SER A 261 21.73 18.77 -0.24
C SER A 261 21.70 19.39 -1.64
N ARG A 262 22.79 19.29 -2.41
CA ARG A 262 22.90 19.89 -3.74
C ARG A 262 22.27 18.99 -4.80
N PRO A 263 21.42 19.51 -5.72
CA PRO A 263 20.75 18.70 -6.73
C PRO A 263 21.70 17.88 -7.62
N ALA A 264 22.85 18.46 -8.01
CA ALA A 264 23.84 17.76 -8.84
C ALA A 264 24.52 16.59 -8.11
N ASP A 265 24.78 16.75 -6.81
CA ASP A 265 25.39 15.69 -5.98
C ASP A 265 24.38 14.58 -5.73
N MET A 266 23.12 14.92 -5.47
CA MET A 266 22.04 13.93 -5.37
C MET A 266 21.82 13.16 -6.65
N ALA A 267 21.80 13.84 -7.79
CA ALA A 267 21.62 13.17 -9.07
C ALA A 267 22.81 12.26 -9.39
N THR A 268 24.03 12.66 -9.01
CA THR A 268 25.22 11.80 -9.06
C THR A 268 25.05 10.57 -8.17
N PHE A 269 24.67 10.76 -6.90
CA PHE A 269 24.43 9.66 -5.97
C PHE A 269 23.40 8.67 -6.52
N VAL A 270 22.25 9.18 -6.98
CA VAL A 270 21.18 8.34 -7.53
C VAL A 270 21.62 7.63 -8.80
N ALA A 271 22.34 8.28 -9.72
CA ALA A 271 22.87 7.64 -10.93
C ALA A 271 23.76 6.43 -10.61
N TYR A 272 24.64 6.56 -9.61
CA TYR A 272 25.47 5.44 -9.15
C TYR A 272 24.64 4.37 -8.42
N GLY A 273 23.64 4.77 -7.63
CA GLY A 273 22.72 3.84 -6.99
C GLY A 273 21.90 3.00 -7.96
N LEU A 274 21.42 3.59 -9.05
CA LEU A 274 20.72 2.86 -10.12
C LEU A 274 21.67 1.90 -10.85
N ARG A 275 22.94 2.29 -11.05
CA ARG A 275 23.94 1.47 -11.75
C ARG A 275 24.45 0.29 -10.94
N TYR A 276 24.80 0.52 -9.67
CA TYR A 276 25.45 -0.49 -8.83
C TYR A 276 24.48 -1.24 -7.94
N GLN A 277 23.24 -0.73 -7.80
CA GLN A 277 22.12 -1.32 -7.08
C GLN A 277 22.40 -1.57 -5.59
N VAL A 278 21.31 -1.70 -4.82
CA VAL A 278 21.23 -2.17 -3.43
C VAL A 278 22.47 -1.92 -2.56
N ASP A 279 22.36 -0.96 -1.64
CA ASP A 279 23.32 -0.71 -0.57
C ASP A 279 24.76 -0.46 -1.06
N TYR A 280 24.94 0.01 -2.30
CA TYR A 280 26.25 0.33 -2.84
C TYR A 280 26.99 1.36 -1.95
N ASP A 281 26.25 2.31 -1.39
CA ASP A 281 26.71 3.36 -0.49
C ASP A 281 27.18 2.83 0.88
N ARG A 282 26.86 1.57 1.22
CA ARG A 282 27.36 0.90 2.44
C ARG A 282 28.77 0.32 2.29
N HIS A 283 29.36 0.36 1.08
CA HIS A 283 30.75 -0.06 0.91
C HIS A 283 31.68 0.87 1.71
N PRO A 284 32.59 0.36 2.58
CA PRO A 284 33.35 1.20 3.51
C PRO A 284 34.11 2.36 2.85
N GLN A 285 34.72 2.10 1.68
CA GLN A 285 35.42 3.15 0.93
C GLN A 285 34.48 4.20 0.33
N LEU A 286 33.26 3.83 -0.06
CA LEU A 286 32.29 4.80 -0.57
C LEU A 286 31.68 5.62 0.56
N GLY A 287 31.38 4.98 1.70
CA GLY A 287 30.94 5.68 2.90
C GLY A 287 31.95 6.74 3.36
N ALA A 288 33.24 6.42 3.35
CA ALA A 288 34.30 7.39 3.65
C ALA A 288 34.33 8.56 2.64
N VAL A 289 34.27 8.26 1.34
CA VAL A 289 34.27 9.29 0.29
C VAL A 289 33.03 10.19 0.36
N LEU A 290 31.86 9.62 0.69
CA LEU A 290 30.62 10.38 0.90
C LEU A 290 30.76 11.33 2.09
N ALA A 291 31.23 10.82 3.23
CA ALA A 291 31.43 11.62 4.44
C ALA A 291 32.45 12.76 4.20
N ASP A 292 33.57 12.47 3.54
CA ASP A 292 34.59 13.46 3.20
C ASP A 292 34.07 14.53 2.24
N ALA A 293 33.35 14.14 1.19
CA ALA A 293 32.77 15.07 0.22
C ALA A 293 31.78 16.03 0.90
N VAL A 294 30.95 15.52 1.80
CA VAL A 294 29.99 16.33 2.58
C VAL A 294 30.72 17.27 3.55
N ALA A 295 31.70 16.76 4.31
CA ALA A 295 32.47 17.55 5.26
C ALA A 295 33.27 18.69 4.60
N GLN A 296 33.83 18.43 3.42
CA GLN A 296 34.64 19.41 2.67
C GLN A 296 33.81 20.25 1.70
N GLY A 297 32.52 19.94 1.52
CA GLY A 297 31.67 20.56 0.51
C GLY A 297 32.13 20.31 -0.93
N GLU A 298 32.90 19.24 -1.18
CA GLU A 298 33.38 18.87 -2.50
C GLU A 298 32.24 18.30 -3.36
N PRO A 299 32.17 18.63 -4.66
CA PRO A 299 31.20 17.99 -5.56
C PRO A 299 31.39 16.46 -5.60
N LEU A 300 30.28 15.71 -5.60
CA LEU A 300 30.33 14.26 -5.46
C LEU A 300 30.88 13.56 -6.71
N ALA A 301 30.60 14.10 -7.90
CA ALA A 301 31.04 13.52 -9.17
C ALA A 301 32.58 13.34 -9.28
N PRO A 302 33.43 14.36 -9.02
CA PRO A 302 34.87 14.16 -8.98
C PRO A 302 35.31 13.23 -7.85
N ALA A 303 34.69 13.31 -6.67
CA ALA A 303 35.02 12.44 -5.54
C ALA A 303 34.82 10.95 -5.89
N PHE A 304 33.69 10.59 -6.52
CA PHE A 304 33.42 9.23 -7.00
C PHE A 304 34.36 8.78 -8.11
N ARG A 305 34.84 9.67 -8.99
CA ARG A 305 35.82 9.33 -10.03
C ARG A 305 37.19 8.95 -9.45
N ARG A 306 37.55 9.45 -8.26
CA ARG A 306 38.80 9.09 -7.57
C ARG A 306 38.75 7.73 -6.90
N VAL A 307 37.56 7.18 -6.67
CA VAL A 307 37.39 5.82 -6.13
C VAL A 307 38.00 4.82 -7.10
N GLY A 308 38.83 3.92 -6.56
CA GLY A 308 39.54 2.91 -7.36
C GLY A 308 38.58 2.03 -8.16
N LYS A 309 38.95 1.73 -9.42
CA LYS A 309 38.16 0.87 -10.32
C LYS A 309 37.83 -0.51 -9.73
N GLY A 310 38.65 -1.02 -8.80
CA GLY A 310 38.40 -2.28 -8.08
C GLY A 310 37.09 -2.24 -7.29
N VAL A 311 36.85 -1.17 -6.53
CA VAL A 311 35.63 -1.00 -5.71
C VAL A 311 34.36 -1.08 -6.55
N TRP A 312 34.35 -0.35 -7.66
CA TRP A 312 33.21 -0.34 -8.57
C TRP A 312 32.98 -1.70 -9.23
N ARG A 313 34.06 -2.45 -9.51
CA ARG A 313 33.96 -3.81 -10.06
C ARG A 313 33.39 -4.76 -9.01
N ASP A 314 33.87 -4.69 -7.77
CA ASP A 314 33.41 -5.54 -6.67
C ASP A 314 31.93 -5.29 -6.39
N LEU A 315 31.49 -4.03 -6.38
CA LEU A 315 30.08 -3.66 -6.25
C LEU A 315 29.21 -4.20 -7.38
N ALA A 316 29.67 -4.11 -8.63
CA ALA A 316 28.96 -4.66 -9.77
C ALA A 316 28.85 -6.20 -9.72
N GLN A 317 29.93 -6.88 -9.32
CA GLN A 317 29.97 -8.35 -9.22
C GLN A 317 29.09 -8.89 -8.09
N SER A 318 29.05 -8.19 -6.95
CA SER A 318 28.24 -8.61 -5.79
C SER A 318 26.80 -8.08 -5.81
N ALA A 319 26.41 -7.28 -6.82
CA ALA A 319 25.05 -6.74 -6.93
C ALA A 319 23.95 -7.83 -6.91
N PRO A 320 24.05 -8.96 -7.64
CA PRO A 320 23.04 -10.02 -7.60
C PRO A 320 22.87 -10.62 -6.19
N GLN A 321 23.97 -10.82 -5.47
CA GLN A 321 23.95 -11.36 -4.11
C GLN A 321 23.30 -10.38 -3.13
N ARG A 322 23.61 -9.08 -3.23
CA ARG A 322 22.98 -8.04 -2.41
C ARG A 322 21.49 -7.91 -2.69
N MET A 323 21.10 -8.02 -3.96
CA MET A 323 19.69 -8.02 -4.36
C MET A 323 18.94 -9.23 -3.75
N GLN A 324 19.51 -10.43 -3.88
CA GLN A 324 18.92 -11.64 -3.29
C GLN A 324 18.77 -11.52 -1.77
N ALA A 325 19.82 -11.04 -1.08
CA ALA A 325 19.77 -10.81 0.35
C ALA A 325 18.71 -9.77 0.75
N GLN A 326 18.49 -8.73 -0.07
CA GLN A 326 17.44 -7.74 0.18
C GLN A 326 16.04 -8.34 0.00
N VAL A 327 15.83 -9.13 -1.06
CA VAL A 327 14.56 -9.84 -1.29
C VAL A 327 14.26 -10.78 -0.13
N GLU A 328 15.24 -11.55 0.33
CA GLU A 328 15.09 -12.43 1.48
C GLU A 328 14.77 -11.67 2.77
N ARG A 329 15.44 -10.55 3.03
CA ARG A 329 15.14 -9.69 4.19
C ARG A 329 13.71 -9.16 4.14
N LYS A 330 13.28 -8.60 3.00
CA LYS A 330 11.91 -8.10 2.84
C LYS A 330 10.88 -9.21 3.06
N ARG A 331 11.13 -10.39 2.50
CA ARG A 331 10.27 -11.56 2.71
C ARG A 331 10.17 -11.96 4.17
N CYS A 332 11.29 -11.98 4.90
CA CYS A 332 11.29 -12.25 6.34
C CYS A 332 10.57 -11.15 7.15
N GLU A 333 10.76 -9.88 6.81
CA GLU A 333 10.08 -8.75 7.47
C GLU A 333 8.56 -8.80 7.26
N GLU A 334 8.12 -9.08 6.03
CA GLU A 334 6.70 -9.25 5.69
C GLU A 334 6.08 -10.44 6.43
N GLN A 335 6.77 -11.58 6.41
CA GLN A 335 6.35 -12.76 7.17
C GLN A 335 6.24 -12.47 8.67
N ASN A 336 7.18 -11.71 9.24
CA ASN A 336 7.11 -11.31 10.65
C ASN A 336 5.95 -10.34 10.91
N ARG A 337 5.65 -9.42 10.00
CA ARG A 337 4.50 -8.51 10.14
C ARG A 337 3.19 -9.28 10.11
N GLN A 338 3.06 -10.24 9.21
CA GLN A 338 1.88 -11.12 9.14
C GLN A 338 1.72 -11.95 10.41
N TYR A 339 2.83 -12.49 10.93
CA TYR A 339 2.85 -13.18 12.21
C TYR A 339 2.34 -12.30 13.37
N GLU A 340 2.81 -11.06 13.47
CA GLU A 340 2.34 -10.12 14.50
C GLU A 340 0.87 -9.73 14.31
N ALA A 341 0.39 -9.60 13.06
CA ALA A 341 -1.02 -9.34 12.79
C ALA A 341 -1.92 -10.51 13.26
N LEU A 342 -1.54 -11.74 12.95
CA LEU A 342 -2.23 -12.94 13.41
C LEU A 342 -2.21 -13.04 14.94
N LYS A 343 -1.09 -12.70 15.58
CA LYS A 343 -0.98 -12.67 17.05
C LYS A 343 -1.95 -11.69 17.71
N LYS A 344 -2.23 -10.54 17.08
CA LYS A 344 -3.24 -9.59 17.56
C LYS A 344 -4.67 -10.13 17.43
N ILE A 345 -4.95 -10.89 16.38
CA ILE A 345 -6.24 -11.55 16.15
C ILE A 345 -6.43 -12.74 17.11
N GLY A 346 -5.33 -13.40 17.48
CA GLY A 346 -5.29 -14.50 18.45
C GLY A 346 -5.73 -15.87 17.91
N HIS A 347 -6.14 -15.94 16.65
CA HIS A 347 -6.58 -17.16 15.98
C HIS A 347 -6.33 -17.08 14.47
N ILE A 348 -6.43 -18.22 13.80
CA ILE A 348 -6.24 -18.37 12.36
C ILE A 348 -7.20 -19.43 11.82
N GLY A 349 -7.81 -19.19 10.66
CA GLY A 349 -8.58 -20.18 9.92
C GLY A 349 -7.66 -21.24 9.34
N VAL A 350 -8.00 -22.50 9.55
CA VAL A 350 -7.23 -23.65 9.07
C VAL A 350 -8.16 -24.78 8.64
N ARG A 351 -7.60 -25.72 7.88
CA ARG A 351 -8.21 -27.03 7.72
C ARG A 351 -7.88 -27.86 8.95
N VAL A 352 -8.84 -28.60 9.48
CA VAL A 352 -8.65 -29.50 10.62
C VAL A 352 -8.76 -30.93 10.13
N ARG A 353 -7.82 -31.78 10.57
CA ARG A 353 -7.84 -33.21 10.38
C ARG A 353 -7.88 -33.90 11.74
N ILE A 354 -8.92 -34.67 11.98
CA ILE A 354 -9.03 -35.51 13.17
C ILE A 354 -8.53 -36.91 12.83
N VAL A 355 -7.70 -37.48 13.69
CA VAL A 355 -7.24 -38.88 13.61
C VAL A 355 -7.63 -39.58 14.90
N ASN A 356 -8.59 -40.51 14.82
CA ASN A 356 -8.99 -41.32 15.97
C ASN A 356 -8.16 -42.61 16.00
N ALA A 357 -7.26 -42.74 16.97
CA ALA A 357 -6.48 -43.94 17.29
C ALA A 357 -6.68 -44.33 18.77
N SER A 358 -7.83 -43.97 19.35
CA SER A 358 -8.13 -44.20 20.76
C SER A 358 -8.72 -45.60 21.03
N GLY A 359 -9.17 -46.29 19.97
CA GLY A 359 -9.96 -47.52 20.07
C GLY A 359 -11.39 -47.31 20.56
N LYS A 360 -11.86 -46.06 20.68
CA LYS A 360 -13.24 -45.73 21.07
C LYS A 360 -13.92 -44.80 20.04
N PRO A 361 -15.23 -44.93 19.79
CA PRO A 361 -15.95 -43.98 18.95
C PRO A 361 -16.06 -42.62 19.63
N LEU A 362 -15.70 -41.56 18.90
CA LEU A 362 -15.75 -40.17 19.36
C LEU A 362 -17.00 -39.47 18.78
N ARG A 363 -17.82 -38.85 19.62
CA ARG A 363 -18.95 -37.99 19.22
C ARG A 363 -18.80 -36.56 19.71
N SER A 364 -19.59 -35.68 19.08
CA SER A 364 -19.77 -34.29 19.51
C SER A 364 -18.43 -33.53 19.63
N LEU A 365 -17.47 -33.85 18.75
CA LEU A 365 -16.12 -33.35 18.87
C LEU A 365 -16.10 -31.87 18.52
N SER A 366 -15.66 -31.04 19.45
CA SER A 366 -15.51 -29.60 19.28
C SER A 366 -14.29 -29.10 20.05
N PHE A 367 -13.92 -27.84 19.81
CA PHE A 367 -12.98 -27.16 20.69
C PHE A 367 -13.31 -25.68 20.87
N GLU A 368 -12.82 -25.13 21.97
CA GLU A 368 -12.98 -23.73 22.33
C GLU A 368 -11.65 -22.99 22.26
N LEU A 369 -11.71 -21.73 21.84
CA LEU A 369 -10.58 -20.81 21.85
C LEU A 369 -10.45 -20.19 23.26
N PRO A 370 -9.31 -20.35 23.96
CA PRO A 370 -9.18 -19.84 25.31
C PRO A 370 -9.26 -18.31 25.34
N GLY A 371 -10.04 -17.79 26.29
CA GLY A 371 -10.11 -16.34 26.54
C GLY A 371 -11.02 -15.55 25.60
N ASN A 372 -11.67 -16.20 24.62
CA ASN A 372 -12.58 -15.53 23.69
C ASN A 372 -14.02 -16.03 23.89
N ARG A 373 -14.74 -15.43 24.84
CA ARG A 373 -16.13 -15.83 25.19
C ARG A 373 -17.15 -15.51 24.09
N ASP A 374 -16.76 -14.71 23.11
CA ASP A 374 -17.63 -14.26 22.01
C ASP A 374 -17.54 -15.17 20.77
N VAL A 375 -16.67 -16.20 20.79
CA VAL A 375 -16.54 -17.16 19.69
C VAL A 375 -17.19 -18.48 20.07
N ASP A 376 -18.15 -18.90 19.26
CA ASP A 376 -18.83 -20.19 19.44
C ASP A 376 -17.85 -21.37 19.36
N PRO A 377 -18.09 -22.44 20.14
CA PRO A 377 -17.32 -23.67 20.05
C PRO A 377 -17.24 -24.19 18.61
N GLN A 378 -16.04 -24.50 18.15
CA GLN A 378 -15.79 -24.95 16.79
C GLN A 378 -16.16 -26.43 16.68
N PHE A 379 -17.34 -26.72 16.13
CA PHE A 379 -17.84 -28.09 15.99
C PHE A 379 -17.19 -28.83 14.82
N LEU A 380 -16.52 -29.94 15.11
CA LEU A 380 -15.76 -30.71 14.13
C LEU A 380 -16.47 -31.99 13.64
N GLY A 381 -17.39 -32.54 14.45
CA GLY A 381 -18.22 -33.69 14.07
C GLY A 381 -17.99 -34.93 14.94
N ALA A 382 -17.86 -36.10 14.30
CA ALA A 382 -17.70 -37.39 14.98
C ALA A 382 -16.74 -38.30 14.21
N ALA A 383 -15.98 -39.12 14.92
CA ALA A 383 -15.01 -40.07 14.38
C ALA A 383 -15.23 -41.45 15.03
N PHE A 384 -16.01 -42.32 14.38
CA PHE A 384 -16.52 -43.53 15.01
C PHE A 384 -15.54 -44.71 15.01
N ASP A 385 -14.76 -44.86 13.94
CA ASP A 385 -13.90 -46.02 13.77
C ASP A 385 -12.48 -45.77 14.28
N ASP A 386 -11.82 -46.84 14.71
CA ASP A 386 -10.38 -46.80 14.99
C ASP A 386 -9.63 -46.62 13.65
N GLY A 387 -8.74 -45.65 13.60
CA GLY A 387 -8.11 -45.15 12.38
C GLY A 387 -8.94 -44.17 11.56
N ALA A 388 -10.15 -43.78 12.01
CA ALA A 388 -10.98 -42.82 11.26
C ALA A 388 -10.29 -41.47 11.09
N VAL A 389 -10.36 -40.93 9.87
CA VAL A 389 -9.86 -39.60 9.52
C VAL A 389 -11.03 -38.72 9.08
N VAL A 390 -11.25 -37.63 9.79
CA VAL A 390 -12.29 -36.63 9.46
C VAL A 390 -11.61 -35.32 9.12
N GLN A 391 -12.04 -34.67 8.04
CA GLN A 391 -11.53 -33.37 7.62
C GLN A 391 -12.63 -32.31 7.68
N ARG A 392 -12.25 -31.12 8.10
CA ARG A 392 -13.09 -29.92 8.11
C ARG A 392 -12.28 -28.75 7.59
N ASP A 393 -12.90 -27.95 6.73
CA ASP A 393 -12.29 -26.73 6.22
C ASP A 393 -12.79 -25.52 7.02
N ALA A 394 -12.02 -24.43 6.97
CA ALA A 394 -12.37 -23.12 7.53
C ALA A 394 -12.75 -23.15 9.03
N VAL A 395 -11.93 -23.81 9.85
CA VAL A 395 -12.10 -23.80 11.31
C VAL A 395 -11.15 -22.78 11.94
N LEU A 396 -11.63 -21.98 12.88
CA LEU A 396 -10.78 -21.06 13.63
C LEU A 396 -9.98 -21.82 14.69
N SER A 397 -8.66 -21.81 14.58
CA SER A 397 -7.73 -22.47 15.49
C SER A 397 -6.88 -21.43 16.23
N PRO A 398 -6.49 -21.68 17.50
CA PRO A 398 -5.53 -20.81 18.15
C PRO A 398 -4.14 -21.02 17.55
N LEU A 399 -3.28 -20.04 17.76
CA LEU A 399 -1.95 -20.02 17.15
C LEU A 399 -1.03 -21.12 17.73
N PRO A 400 0.01 -21.56 17.01
CA PRO A 400 1.02 -22.45 17.58
C PRO A 400 1.64 -21.87 18.86
N GLY A 401 1.68 -22.68 19.92
CA GLY A 401 2.11 -22.29 21.26
C GLY A 401 0.94 -21.96 22.20
N GLU A 402 -0.24 -21.65 21.66
CA GLU A 402 -1.45 -21.39 22.43
C GLU A 402 -2.18 -22.68 22.81
N ARG A 403 -3.06 -22.56 23.80
CA ARG A 403 -3.88 -23.67 24.30
C ARG A 403 -5.18 -23.75 23.51
N LEU A 404 -5.79 -24.94 23.50
CA LEU A 404 -7.19 -25.14 23.10
C LEU A 404 -7.81 -26.16 24.04
N MET A 405 -9.11 -26.00 24.29
CA MET A 405 -9.89 -26.98 25.06
C MET A 405 -10.64 -27.88 24.10
N LEU A 406 -10.27 -29.17 24.05
CA LEU A 406 -10.99 -30.18 23.29
C LEU A 406 -12.18 -30.69 24.10
N HIS A 407 -13.33 -30.86 23.47
CA HIS A 407 -14.51 -31.50 24.03
C HIS A 407 -14.96 -32.65 23.12
N TRP A 408 -15.31 -33.78 23.71
CA TRP A 408 -15.88 -34.92 22.98
C TRP A 408 -16.66 -35.84 23.91
N ASP A 409 -17.52 -36.69 23.34
CA ASP A 409 -18.20 -37.77 24.05
C ASP A 409 -17.57 -39.11 23.68
N ASP A 410 -17.09 -39.86 24.67
CA ASP A 410 -16.80 -41.29 24.50
C ASP A 410 -18.13 -42.06 24.43
N LEU A 411 -18.25 -42.99 23.48
CA LEU A 411 -19.38 -43.92 23.40
C LEU A 411 -18.98 -45.31 23.90
N ASP A 412 -19.64 -45.77 24.96
CA ASP A 412 -19.54 -47.13 25.45
C ASP A 412 -20.86 -47.88 25.16
N ALA A 413 -20.76 -49.04 24.53
CA ALA A 413 -21.90 -49.92 24.28
C ALA A 413 -22.12 -50.83 25.50
N LEU A 414 -23.29 -50.74 26.13
CA LEU A 414 -23.66 -51.65 27.21
C LEU A 414 -24.15 -52.99 26.62
N PRO A 415 -24.04 -54.11 27.38
CA PRO A 415 -24.55 -55.42 26.94
C PRO A 415 -26.05 -55.41 26.57
N SER A 416 -26.80 -54.46 27.11
CA SER A 416 -28.23 -54.21 26.82
C SER A 416 -28.49 -53.54 25.46
N GLY A 417 -27.46 -53.25 24.66
CA GLY A 417 -27.58 -52.53 23.38
C GLY A 417 -27.80 -51.02 23.53
N THR A 418 -27.88 -50.51 24.76
CA THR A 418 -27.96 -49.08 25.07
C THR A 418 -26.57 -48.45 25.02
N THR A 419 -26.44 -47.26 24.44
CA THR A 419 -25.17 -46.53 24.37
C THR A 419 -25.11 -45.49 25.48
N TYR A 420 -24.03 -45.50 26.27
CA TYR A 420 -23.77 -44.48 27.28
C TYR A 420 -22.78 -43.46 26.73
N ARG A 421 -23.05 -42.16 26.96
CA ARG A 421 -22.16 -41.06 26.58
C ARG A 421 -21.42 -40.59 27.81
N THR A 422 -20.09 -40.59 27.73
CA THR A 422 -19.25 -39.99 28.77
C THR A 422 -18.60 -38.74 28.21
N PRO A 423 -19.06 -37.53 28.61
CA PRO A 423 -18.41 -36.29 28.22
C PRO A 423 -16.96 -36.25 28.71
N ARG A 424 -16.07 -35.77 27.84
CA ARG A 424 -14.65 -35.60 28.09
C ARG A 424 -14.23 -34.20 27.67
N GLU A 425 -13.28 -33.66 28.41
CA GLU A 425 -12.59 -32.44 28.03
C GLU A 425 -11.09 -32.56 28.29
N ARG A 426 -10.30 -31.85 27.47
CA ARG A 426 -8.85 -31.82 27.64
C ARG A 426 -8.24 -30.55 27.06
N GLU A 427 -7.44 -29.88 27.89
CA GLU A 427 -6.57 -28.82 27.43
C GLU A 427 -5.34 -29.40 26.71
N VAL A 428 -5.08 -28.92 25.49
CA VAL A 428 -3.88 -29.25 24.72
C VAL A 428 -3.24 -27.98 24.16
N THR A 429 -1.92 -27.97 24.04
CA THR A 429 -1.18 -26.89 23.37
C THR A 429 -0.99 -27.23 21.90
N VAL A 430 -1.32 -26.29 21.01
CA VAL A 430 -1.07 -26.41 19.58
C VAL A 430 0.43 -26.36 19.34
N LYS A 431 1.03 -27.43 18.82
CA LYS A 431 2.46 -27.46 18.47
C LYS A 431 2.65 -27.27 16.97
N GLY A 432 3.81 -26.80 16.54
CA GLY A 432 4.20 -26.81 15.13
C GLY A 432 4.38 -25.41 14.54
N ASP A 433 4.14 -25.28 13.24
CA ASP A 433 4.51 -24.11 12.46
C ASP A 433 3.30 -23.25 12.14
N MET A 434 3.50 -21.92 12.09
CA MET A 434 2.47 -20.99 11.64
C MET A 434 2.18 -21.20 10.15
N PRO A 435 0.89 -21.23 9.75
CA PRO A 435 0.47 -21.18 8.35
C PRO A 435 0.98 -19.91 7.66
N LEU A 436 1.08 -19.97 6.32
CA LEU A 436 1.48 -18.79 5.54
C LEU A 436 0.34 -17.80 5.47
N ASP A 437 -0.87 -18.28 5.20
CA ASP A 437 -2.07 -17.46 5.01
C ASP A 437 -3.27 -18.08 5.74
N ASP A 438 -4.32 -17.28 5.91
CA ASP A 438 -5.59 -17.76 6.44
C ASP A 438 -6.16 -18.88 5.53
N GLY A 439 -6.59 -19.99 6.13
CA GLY A 439 -7.07 -21.19 5.43
C GLY A 439 -5.98 -22.09 4.82
N SER A 440 -4.71 -21.64 4.74
CA SER A 440 -3.64 -22.44 4.13
C SER A 440 -3.15 -23.60 5.02
N GLY A 441 -3.26 -23.42 6.33
CA GLY A 441 -2.73 -24.34 7.34
C GLY A 441 -3.55 -25.60 7.56
N LEU A 442 -2.91 -26.60 8.18
CA LEU A 442 -3.55 -27.83 8.62
C LEU A 442 -3.34 -28.05 10.12
N LEU A 443 -4.41 -28.10 10.90
CA LEU A 443 -4.41 -28.55 12.29
C LEU A 443 -4.76 -30.03 12.37
N GLU A 444 -3.82 -30.87 12.79
CA GLU A 444 -4.06 -32.27 13.07
C GLU A 444 -4.38 -32.47 14.55
N LEU A 445 -5.56 -33.00 14.84
CA LEU A 445 -5.99 -33.42 16.17
C LEU A 445 -5.95 -34.94 16.24
N ARG A 446 -5.01 -35.49 17.02
CA ARG A 446 -4.88 -36.94 17.21
C ARG A 446 -5.41 -37.34 18.57
N PHE A 447 -6.29 -38.34 18.57
CA PHE A 447 -6.83 -38.97 19.77
C PHE A 447 -6.20 -40.36 19.89
N GLU A 448 -5.29 -40.55 20.83
CA GLU A 448 -4.59 -41.81 21.05
C GLU A 448 -5.08 -42.44 22.37
N ARG A 449 -4.82 -43.74 22.55
CA ARG A 449 -5.25 -44.49 23.75
C ARG A 449 -4.84 -43.84 25.08
N TYR A 450 -3.73 -43.10 25.09
CA TYR A 450 -3.14 -42.52 26.30
C TYR A 450 -3.00 -40.99 26.24
N GLY A 451 -3.57 -40.31 25.24
CA GLY A 451 -3.46 -38.86 25.17
C GLY A 451 -4.01 -38.25 23.88
N GLN A 452 -4.06 -36.93 23.89
CA GLN A 452 -4.53 -36.12 22.77
C GLN A 452 -3.44 -35.13 22.39
N THR A 453 -3.25 -34.91 21.09
CA THR A 453 -2.28 -33.93 20.59
C THR A 453 -2.89 -33.07 19.50
N ALA A 454 -2.48 -31.80 19.49
CA ALA A 454 -2.81 -30.84 18.47
C ALA A 454 -1.50 -30.38 17.80
N ALA A 455 -1.39 -30.58 16.49
CA ALA A 455 -0.22 -30.18 15.71
C ALA A 455 -0.66 -29.36 14.49
N MET A 456 -0.19 -28.12 14.39
CA MET A 456 -0.40 -27.24 13.26
C MET A 456 0.78 -27.34 12.29
N TYR A 457 0.45 -27.47 11.01
CA TYR A 457 1.40 -27.53 9.91
C TYR A 457 1.17 -26.35 8.99
N ARG A 458 2.27 -25.80 8.49
CA ARG A 458 2.26 -24.64 7.58
C ARG A 458 1.38 -24.87 6.36
N ASP A 459 1.46 -26.07 5.78
CA ASP A 459 0.72 -26.50 4.60
C ASP A 459 0.64 -28.03 4.55
N GLU A 460 -0.10 -28.57 3.58
CA GLU A 460 -0.30 -30.02 3.43
C GLU A 460 0.99 -30.75 3.04
N ASP A 461 1.91 -30.09 2.33
CA ASP A 461 3.19 -30.68 1.95
C ASP A 461 4.14 -30.80 3.16
N ALA A 462 4.11 -29.83 4.06
CA ALA A 462 4.82 -29.84 5.33
C ALA A 462 4.35 -31.01 6.20
N TRP A 463 3.03 -31.25 6.24
CA TRP A 463 2.46 -32.44 6.87
C TRP A 463 2.95 -33.74 6.20
N ARG A 464 2.88 -33.85 4.86
CA ARG A 464 3.36 -35.04 4.13
C ARG A 464 4.83 -35.33 4.39
N ARG A 465 5.67 -34.28 4.47
CA ARG A 465 7.10 -34.39 4.82
C ARG A 465 7.30 -34.85 6.26
N ALA A 466 6.49 -34.37 7.20
CA ALA A 466 6.54 -34.78 8.60
C ALA A 466 6.14 -36.26 8.78
N GLY A 467 5.13 -36.74 8.05
CA GLY A 467 4.70 -38.14 8.06
C GLY A 467 5.77 -39.13 7.57
N ARG A 468 6.56 -38.76 6.54
CA ARG A 468 7.66 -39.58 6.01
C ARG A 468 8.84 -39.79 6.97
N ARG A 469 8.94 -39.00 8.04
CA ARG A 469 9.99 -39.14 9.07
C ARG A 469 9.59 -40.06 10.24
N ARG A 470 8.34 -40.53 10.28
CA ARG A 470 7.76 -41.34 11.38
C ARG A 470 7.57 -42.82 11.02
N HIS A 471 7.99 -43.24 9.82
CA HIS A 471 8.17 -44.62 9.40
C HIS A 471 9.66 -44.86 9.16
#